data_AF-A0A6B3HMG8-F1
#
_entry.id   AF-A0A6B3HMG8-F1
#
_cell.length_a   1.000
_cell.length_b   1.000
_cell.length_c   1.000
_cell.angle_alpha   90.00
_cell.angle_beta   90.00
_cell.angle_gamma   90.00
#
_symmetry.space_group_name_H-M   'P 1'
#
loop_
_entity.id
_entity.type
_entity.pdbx_description
1 polymer ?
#
loop_
_entity_poly.entity_id
_entity_poly.type
_entity_poly.pdbx_seq_one_letter_code
_entity_poly.pdbx_strand_id
1 'polypeptide(L)'
;LRRQGSRSALPLRLRTVEEPRATTEAKGALHNYDWSGFEIGIDPGRLRVRGQWQSGTWRLGVGIPRPGGMSVGSITKNNAGAAGHSYTRVLDDGVRLVAGFDRNRLKLTVDVVPAEIESQESDGDTLTITLRSRVTAPAGKFPTALRIDHEPSGFATDLPLQQTGTGDDGWLRHTAKLPLADLPTDGVTPGKTRKYRALIVFADGTTRRATNGEKLRTDVHPLPDGRELAVLTDGAGNFTPQLRTVQPVVDSVRWSADGELELAG
;
A
#
# COMPACT_ATOMS: atom_id res chain seq x y z
N LEU A 1 -17.15 0.76 -14.59
CA LEU A 1 -15.89 1.30 -14.02
C LEU A 1 -15.39 2.46 -14.86
N ARG A 2 -15.21 3.67 -14.31
CA ARG A 2 -14.89 4.88 -15.10
C ARG A 2 -13.50 5.43 -14.77
N ARG A 3 -12.68 5.70 -15.79
CA ARG A 3 -11.37 6.35 -15.60
C ARG A 3 -11.57 7.83 -15.29
N GLN A 4 -10.88 8.36 -14.28
CA GLN A 4 -10.89 9.79 -13.99
C GLN A 4 -10.23 10.58 -15.13
N GLY A 5 -10.77 11.76 -15.44
CA GLY A 5 -10.32 12.57 -16.58
C GLY A 5 -10.70 12.02 -17.96
N SER A 6 -11.43 10.89 -18.04
CA SER A 6 -11.90 10.31 -19.29
C SER A 6 -13.42 10.16 -19.30
N ARG A 7 -14.00 10.21 -20.51
CA ARG A 7 -15.40 9.84 -20.75
C ARG A 7 -15.58 8.31 -20.90
N SER A 8 -14.49 7.55 -20.99
CA SER A 8 -14.54 6.11 -21.18
C SER A 8 -15.00 5.39 -19.90
N ALA A 9 -15.98 4.50 -20.07
CA ALA A 9 -16.45 3.59 -19.05
C ALA A 9 -16.20 2.14 -19.50
N LEU A 10 -15.58 1.36 -18.62
CA LEU A 10 -15.41 -0.07 -18.78
C LEU A 10 -16.62 -0.79 -18.15
N PRO A 11 -17.50 -1.44 -18.95
CA PRO A 11 -18.57 -2.25 -18.40
C PRO A 11 -17.99 -3.50 -17.74
N LEU A 12 -18.51 -3.83 -16.56
CA LEU A 12 -18.14 -5.01 -15.80
C LEU A 12 -19.34 -5.95 -15.75
N ARG A 13 -19.09 -7.26 -15.83
CA ARG A 13 -20.13 -8.25 -15.55
C ARG A 13 -20.37 -8.27 -14.04
N LEU A 14 -21.64 -8.21 -13.68
CA LEU A 14 -22.13 -8.37 -12.33
C LEU A 14 -22.88 -9.69 -12.28
N ARG A 15 -22.57 -10.52 -11.29
CA ARG A 15 -23.31 -11.74 -10.98
C ARG A 15 -24.11 -11.51 -9.72
N THR A 16 -25.43 -11.69 -9.80
CA THR A 16 -26.28 -11.65 -8.62
C THR A 16 -26.01 -12.89 -7.77
N VAL A 17 -25.93 -12.70 -6.47
CA VAL A 17 -25.77 -13.77 -5.48
C VAL A 17 -26.78 -13.60 -4.37
N GLU A 18 -27.08 -14.71 -3.70
CA GLU A 18 -27.89 -14.69 -2.49
C GLU A 18 -27.09 -14.02 -1.35
N GLU A 19 -27.69 -13.04 -0.69
CA GLU A 19 -27.24 -12.30 0.48
C GLU A 19 -28.44 -12.06 1.42
N PRO A 20 -28.81 -13.05 2.26
CA PRO A 20 -29.97 -12.95 3.13
C PRO A 20 -29.87 -11.82 4.17
N ARG A 21 -28.65 -11.37 4.52
CA ARG A 21 -28.47 -10.28 5.48
C ARG A 21 -29.09 -8.98 4.98
N ALA A 22 -29.13 -8.77 3.67
CA ALA A 22 -29.71 -7.57 3.07
C ALA A 22 -31.18 -7.37 3.47
N THR A 23 -31.98 -8.44 3.55
CA THR A 23 -33.37 -8.35 4.04
C THR A 23 -33.41 -8.05 5.53
N THR A 24 -32.57 -8.73 6.32
CA THR A 24 -32.55 -8.55 7.78
C THR A 24 -32.07 -7.16 8.22
N GLU A 25 -31.16 -6.53 7.48
CA GLU A 25 -30.59 -5.21 7.78
C GLU A 25 -31.42 -4.05 7.21
N ALA A 26 -32.30 -4.34 6.25
CA ALA A 26 -33.18 -3.34 5.64
C ALA A 26 -34.27 -2.90 6.62
N LYS A 27 -34.09 -1.69 7.19
CA LYS A 27 -35.05 -1.08 8.10
C LYS A 27 -36.42 -0.93 7.45
N GLY A 28 -37.43 -1.60 8.00
CA GLY A 28 -38.81 -1.52 7.51
C GLY A 28 -39.04 -2.21 6.16
N ALA A 29 -38.27 -3.25 5.84
CA ALA A 29 -38.40 -4.00 4.60
C ALA A 29 -39.83 -4.53 4.39
N LEU A 30 -40.51 -4.01 3.37
CA LEU A 30 -41.78 -4.55 2.85
C LEU A 30 -41.55 -5.57 1.73
N HIS A 31 -40.28 -5.81 1.37
CA HIS A 31 -39.85 -6.68 0.28
C HIS A 31 -38.69 -7.57 0.72
N ASN A 32 -38.56 -8.72 0.08
CA ASN A 32 -37.39 -9.60 0.23
C ASN A 32 -36.24 -9.09 -0.65
N TYR A 33 -35.06 -8.95 -0.05
CA TYR A 33 -33.81 -8.49 -0.67
C TYR A 33 -32.71 -9.56 -0.64
N ASP A 34 -33.05 -10.83 -0.38
CA ASP A 34 -32.08 -11.93 -0.28
C ASP A 34 -31.31 -12.13 -1.58
N TRP A 35 -31.85 -11.71 -2.74
CA TRP A 35 -31.15 -11.76 -4.02
C TRP A 35 -30.57 -10.42 -4.47
N SER A 36 -30.30 -9.51 -3.52
CA SER A 36 -29.68 -8.21 -3.81
C SER A 36 -28.15 -8.21 -3.72
N GLY A 37 -27.56 -9.32 -3.26
CA GLY A 37 -26.12 -9.53 -3.26
C GLY A 37 -25.53 -9.53 -4.66
N PHE A 38 -24.26 -9.16 -4.78
CA PHE A 38 -23.56 -9.18 -6.06
C PHE A 38 -22.07 -9.46 -5.96
N GLU A 39 -21.54 -10.03 -7.04
CA GLU A 39 -20.11 -10.20 -7.26
C GLU A 39 -19.68 -9.57 -8.58
N ILE A 40 -18.48 -8.96 -8.58
CA ILE A 40 -17.88 -8.35 -9.77
C ILE A 40 -16.42 -8.79 -9.88
N GLY A 41 -16.09 -9.48 -10.98
CA GLY A 41 -14.71 -9.75 -11.37
C GLY A 41 -14.14 -8.59 -12.18
N ILE A 42 -12.94 -8.14 -11.83
CA ILE A 42 -12.21 -7.10 -12.57
C ILE A 42 -10.90 -7.70 -13.06
N ASP A 43 -10.79 -7.90 -14.37
CA ASP A 43 -9.52 -8.22 -15.02
C ASP A 43 -8.66 -6.95 -15.13
N PRO A 44 -7.49 -6.88 -14.47
CA PRO A 44 -6.60 -5.73 -14.57
C PRO A 44 -6.13 -5.43 -15.98
N GLY A 45 -6.01 -6.44 -16.85
CA GLY A 45 -5.58 -6.27 -18.25
C GLY A 45 -6.46 -5.32 -19.03
N ARG A 46 -7.76 -5.23 -18.68
CA ARG A 46 -8.73 -4.30 -19.27
C ARG A 46 -8.54 -2.84 -18.84
N LEU A 47 -7.63 -2.56 -17.90
CA LEU A 47 -7.27 -1.20 -17.48
C LEU A 47 -6.13 -0.60 -18.31
N ARG A 48 -5.48 -1.40 -19.16
CA ARG A 48 -4.48 -0.93 -20.12
C ARG A 48 -5.11 0.07 -21.11
N VAL A 49 -4.34 1.06 -21.49
CA VAL A 49 -4.74 2.08 -22.47
C VAL A 49 -3.92 1.83 -23.73
N ARG A 50 -4.59 1.49 -24.84
CA ARG A 50 -3.94 1.12 -26.11
C ARG A 50 -2.87 0.02 -25.92
N GLY A 51 -3.21 -0.99 -25.12
CA GLY A 51 -2.33 -2.13 -24.82
C GLY A 51 -1.20 -1.83 -23.83
N GLN A 52 -1.07 -0.60 -23.34
CA GLN A 52 0.02 -0.21 -22.43
C GLN A 52 -0.49 0.06 -21.02
N TRP A 53 0.34 -0.25 -20.02
CA TRP A 53 0.12 0.19 -18.65
C TRP A 53 0.31 1.70 -18.56
N GLN A 54 -0.66 2.38 -17.96
CA GLN A 54 -0.59 3.82 -17.72
C GLN A 54 -1.12 4.10 -16.32
N SER A 55 -0.41 4.97 -15.60
CA SER A 55 -0.91 5.47 -14.33
C SER A 55 -2.30 6.09 -14.51
N GLY A 56 -3.20 5.76 -13.60
CA GLY A 56 -4.59 6.16 -13.73
C GLY A 56 -5.41 5.78 -12.51
N THR A 57 -6.58 6.40 -12.41
CA THR A 57 -7.54 6.12 -11.36
C THR A 57 -8.89 5.78 -11.97
N TRP A 58 -9.54 4.76 -11.43
CA TRP A 58 -10.88 4.36 -11.80
C TRP A 58 -11.81 4.35 -10.60
N ARG A 59 -13.04 4.81 -10.80
CA ARG A 59 -14.13 4.73 -9.81
C ARG A 59 -15.15 3.69 -10.25
N LEU A 60 -15.54 2.82 -9.32
CA LEU A 60 -16.60 1.85 -9.53
C LEU A 60 -17.95 2.51 -9.21
N GLY A 61 -18.85 2.49 -10.18
CA GLY A 61 -20.26 2.82 -9.99
C GLY A 61 -21.10 1.58 -10.27
N VAL A 62 -22.11 1.35 -9.44
CA VAL A 62 -23.10 0.28 -9.61
C VAL A 62 -24.41 0.94 -10.02
N GLY A 63 -24.87 0.64 -11.24
CA GLY A 63 -26.09 1.21 -11.80
C GLY A 63 -27.26 0.25 -11.64
N ILE A 64 -28.38 0.75 -11.13
CA ILE A 64 -29.67 0.04 -11.06
C ILE A 64 -30.63 0.73 -12.03
N PRO A 65 -31.06 0.06 -13.11
CA PRO A 65 -32.09 0.58 -14.01
C PRO A 65 -33.39 0.84 -13.25
N ARG A 66 -34.08 1.95 -13.57
CA ARG A 66 -35.38 2.32 -13.02
C ARG A 66 -36.25 2.94 -14.12
N PRO A 67 -37.60 2.95 -13.99
CA PRO A 67 -38.43 3.79 -14.84
C PRO A 67 -37.92 5.24 -14.81
N GLY A 68 -37.67 5.83 -15.98
CA GLY A 68 -37.13 7.19 -16.11
C GLY A 68 -35.61 7.32 -16.00
N GLY A 69 -34.83 6.24 -15.88
CA GLY A 69 -33.37 6.31 -16.00
C GLY A 69 -32.58 5.25 -15.22
N MET A 70 -31.45 5.66 -14.67
CA MET A 70 -30.55 4.79 -13.90
C MET A 70 -30.13 5.46 -12.60
N SER A 71 -30.26 4.73 -11.49
CA SER A 71 -29.69 5.14 -10.20
C SER A 71 -28.28 4.59 -10.09
N VAL A 72 -27.27 5.44 -9.94
CA VAL A 72 -25.86 5.01 -9.84
C VAL A 72 -25.36 5.20 -8.41
N GLY A 73 -25.06 4.10 -7.74
CA GLY A 73 -24.41 4.05 -6.43
C GLY A 73 -22.89 3.89 -6.52
N SER A 74 -22.19 4.11 -5.41
CA SER A 74 -20.76 3.82 -5.24
C SER A 74 -20.58 2.82 -4.10
N ILE A 75 -19.56 1.97 -4.19
CA ILE A 75 -19.16 1.11 -3.06
C ILE A 75 -18.43 1.99 -2.04
N THR A 76 -18.86 1.93 -0.78
CA THR A 76 -18.28 2.72 0.31
C THR A 76 -17.49 1.86 1.29
N LYS A 77 -16.53 2.44 2.00
CA LYS A 77 -15.70 1.72 2.97
C LYS A 77 -16.55 1.14 4.10
N ASN A 78 -17.54 1.90 4.57
CA ASN A 78 -18.44 1.47 5.65
C ASN A 78 -19.22 0.20 5.30
N ASN A 79 -19.58 0.02 4.03
CA ASN A 79 -20.29 -1.18 3.56
C ASN A 79 -19.34 -2.36 3.29
N ALA A 80 -18.02 -2.12 3.23
CA ALA A 80 -17.02 -3.17 3.02
C ALA A 80 -16.57 -3.83 4.34
N GLY A 81 -16.95 -3.28 5.50
CA GLY A 81 -16.58 -3.84 6.81
C GLY A 81 -15.07 -3.98 7.01
N ALA A 82 -14.63 -5.12 7.55
CA ALA A 82 -13.22 -5.45 7.76
C ALA A 82 -12.40 -5.53 6.46
N ALA A 83 -13.05 -5.66 5.29
CA ALA A 83 -12.40 -5.59 3.98
C ALA A 83 -12.20 -4.15 3.49
N GLY A 84 -12.45 -3.13 4.31
CA GLY A 84 -12.26 -1.71 4.00
C GLY A 84 -10.79 -1.25 3.93
N HIS A 85 -9.82 -2.17 4.02
CA HIS A 85 -8.40 -1.86 3.85
C HIS A 85 -8.02 -1.81 2.37
N SER A 86 -6.90 -1.15 2.07
CA SER A 86 -6.34 -1.17 0.72
C SER A 86 -5.74 -2.55 0.43
N TYR A 87 -5.88 -3.00 -0.81
CA TYR A 87 -5.24 -4.20 -1.34
C TYR A 87 -4.37 -3.81 -2.53
N THR A 88 -3.14 -4.32 -2.56
CA THR A 88 -2.20 -4.09 -3.65
C THR A 88 -1.89 -5.39 -4.34
N ARG A 89 -1.86 -5.35 -5.68
CA ARG A 89 -1.42 -6.46 -6.52
C ARG A 89 -0.39 -5.96 -7.54
N VAL A 90 0.75 -6.63 -7.62
CA VAL A 90 1.73 -6.41 -8.68
C VAL A 90 1.17 -6.97 -9.99
N LEU A 91 1.22 -6.17 -11.04
CA LEU A 91 0.67 -6.51 -12.36
C LEU A 91 1.76 -6.77 -13.40
N ASP A 92 2.90 -6.11 -13.22
CA ASP A 92 4.05 -6.12 -14.11
C ASP A 92 5.24 -5.47 -13.40
N ASP A 93 6.40 -5.48 -14.04
CA ASP A 93 7.61 -4.86 -13.50
C ASP A 93 7.46 -3.33 -13.33
N GLY A 94 7.43 -2.87 -12.08
CA GLY A 94 7.14 -1.49 -11.71
C GLY A 94 5.71 -1.06 -12.02
N VAL A 95 4.75 -1.99 -12.08
CA VAL A 95 3.32 -1.70 -12.24
C VAL A 95 2.50 -2.43 -11.18
N ARG A 96 1.67 -1.68 -10.46
CA ARG A 96 0.76 -2.24 -9.47
C ARG A 96 -0.66 -1.73 -9.61
N LEU A 97 -1.61 -2.51 -9.13
CA LEU A 97 -2.99 -2.14 -8.91
C LEU A 97 -3.21 -1.97 -7.41
N VAL A 98 -3.67 -0.79 -7.00
CA VAL A 98 -4.10 -0.52 -5.62
C VAL A 98 -5.62 -0.36 -5.61
N ALA A 99 -6.31 -1.29 -4.96
CA ALA A 99 -7.72 -1.19 -4.64
C ALA A 99 -7.85 -0.61 -3.23
N GLY A 100 -8.24 0.67 -3.13
CA GLY A 100 -8.37 1.36 -1.86
C GLY A 100 -9.60 2.26 -1.84
N PHE A 101 -9.67 3.17 -0.87
CA PHE A 101 -10.80 4.09 -0.72
C PHE A 101 -10.33 5.54 -0.74
N ASP A 102 -11.03 6.38 -1.50
CA ASP A 102 -10.86 7.83 -1.56
C ASP A 102 -12.18 8.49 -1.15
N ARG A 103 -12.15 9.35 -0.12
CA ARG A 103 -13.36 9.98 0.47
C ARG A 103 -14.51 8.99 0.67
N ASN A 104 -14.21 7.85 1.30
CA ASN A 104 -15.15 6.76 1.57
C ASN A 104 -15.73 6.06 0.32
N ARG A 105 -15.10 6.17 -0.86
CA ARG A 105 -15.54 5.46 -2.09
C ARG A 105 -14.43 4.60 -2.67
N LEU A 106 -14.77 3.40 -3.14
CA LEU A 106 -13.82 2.50 -3.76
C LEU A 106 -13.13 3.17 -4.97
N LYS A 107 -11.81 3.13 -4.95
CA LYS A 107 -10.91 3.69 -5.94
C LYS A 107 -9.90 2.62 -6.34
N LEU A 108 -9.83 2.33 -7.63
CA LEU A 108 -8.78 1.52 -8.21
C LEU A 108 -7.72 2.42 -8.81
N THR A 109 -6.45 2.17 -8.51
CA THR A 109 -5.32 2.93 -9.05
C THR A 109 -4.37 1.98 -9.73
N VAL A 110 -4.21 2.11 -11.04
CA VAL A 110 -3.05 1.54 -11.74
C VAL A 110 -1.93 2.54 -11.56
N ASP A 111 -0.80 2.05 -11.11
CA ASP A 111 0.31 2.85 -10.67
C ASP A 111 1.59 2.32 -11.31
N VAL A 112 2.05 3.03 -12.35
CA VAL A 112 3.34 2.79 -13.00
C VAL A 112 4.36 3.60 -12.23
N VAL A 113 5.17 2.92 -11.43
CA VAL A 113 6.09 3.58 -10.50
C VAL A 113 7.36 4.02 -11.23
N PRO A 114 7.79 5.29 -11.07
CA PRO A 114 9.07 5.74 -11.61
C PRO A 114 10.26 5.17 -10.83
N ALA A 115 10.06 4.89 -9.54
CA ALA A 115 11.03 4.28 -8.64
C ALA A 115 10.33 3.58 -7.47
N GLU A 116 10.96 2.56 -6.91
CA GLU A 116 10.47 1.75 -5.79
C GLU A 116 11.62 1.16 -4.95
N ILE A 117 11.33 0.86 -3.69
CA ILE A 117 12.27 0.27 -2.72
C ILE A 117 12.42 -1.22 -3.05
N GLU A 118 13.64 -1.63 -3.36
CA GLU A 118 13.98 -3.00 -3.75
C GLU A 118 14.35 -3.84 -2.52
N SER A 119 15.20 -3.31 -1.65
CA SER A 119 15.67 -4.00 -0.45
C SER A 119 16.03 -3.03 0.68
N GLN A 120 16.23 -3.60 1.87
CA GLN A 120 16.80 -2.94 3.03
C GLN A 120 17.74 -3.90 3.73
N GLU A 121 18.87 -3.39 4.20
CA GLU A 121 19.90 -4.17 4.92
C GLU A 121 20.46 -3.29 6.03
N SER A 122 20.71 -3.86 7.20
CA SER A 122 21.32 -3.14 8.32
C SER A 122 22.63 -3.79 8.75
N ASP A 123 23.61 -2.96 9.09
CA ASP A 123 24.86 -3.36 9.74
C ASP A 123 24.83 -3.13 11.27
N GLY A 124 23.66 -2.79 11.83
CA GLY A 124 23.46 -2.48 13.25
C GLY A 124 23.45 -0.98 13.56
N ASP A 125 24.22 -0.17 12.84
CA ASP A 125 24.31 1.29 13.05
C ASP A 125 23.63 2.07 11.94
N THR A 126 23.67 1.55 10.72
CA THR A 126 23.11 2.15 9.52
C THR A 126 22.13 1.19 8.86
N LEU A 127 20.97 1.71 8.46
CA LEU A 127 20.08 1.05 7.53
C LEU A 127 20.42 1.53 6.11
N THR A 128 20.88 0.62 5.26
CA THR A 128 21.04 0.86 3.83
C THR A 128 19.75 0.47 3.11
N ILE A 129 19.15 1.43 2.40
CA ILE A 129 17.93 1.23 1.62
C ILE A 129 18.30 1.27 0.15
N THR A 130 17.99 0.20 -0.57
CA THR A 130 18.19 0.13 -2.02
C THR A 130 16.89 0.46 -2.72
N LEU A 131 16.95 1.45 -3.61
CA LEU A 131 15.88 1.86 -4.50
C LEU A 131 16.26 1.47 -5.93
N ARG A 132 15.28 1.03 -6.72
CA ARG A 132 15.42 0.94 -8.17
C ARG A 132 14.56 1.97 -8.88
N SER A 133 15.05 2.56 -9.97
CA SER A 133 14.32 3.51 -10.81
C SER A 133 14.45 3.24 -12.30
N ARG A 134 13.44 3.61 -13.10
CA ARG A 134 13.48 3.40 -14.55
C ARG A 134 14.61 4.21 -15.19
N VAL A 135 15.40 3.59 -16.08
CA VAL A 135 16.45 4.26 -16.86
C VAL A 135 15.87 5.41 -17.70
N THR A 136 14.66 5.23 -18.22
CA THR A 136 13.94 6.21 -19.04
C THR A 136 12.85 6.94 -18.24
N ALA A 137 13.01 7.07 -16.92
CA ALA A 137 12.11 7.90 -16.13
C ALA A 137 11.93 9.26 -16.84
N PRO A 138 10.69 9.78 -16.99
CA PRO A 138 10.46 11.04 -17.66
C PRO A 138 11.40 12.11 -17.12
N ALA A 139 11.89 13.02 -17.98
CA ALA A 139 12.77 14.10 -17.55
C ALA A 139 12.20 14.77 -16.27
N GLY A 140 12.97 14.76 -15.19
CA GLY A 140 12.56 15.27 -13.87
C GLY A 140 12.05 14.24 -12.85
N LYS A 141 11.68 13.00 -13.26
CA LYS A 141 11.31 11.89 -12.35
C LYS A 141 12.48 10.99 -11.97
N PHE A 142 13.69 11.53 -12.05
CA PHE A 142 14.89 10.89 -11.52
C PHE A 142 14.95 11.07 -10.00
N PRO A 143 15.10 10.00 -9.19
CA PRO A 143 15.09 10.12 -7.75
C PRO A 143 16.44 10.69 -7.24
N THR A 144 16.39 11.64 -6.31
CA THR A 144 17.57 12.35 -5.80
C THR A 144 17.80 12.15 -4.31
N ALA A 145 16.75 11.92 -3.53
CA ALA A 145 16.84 11.61 -2.11
C ALA A 145 15.69 10.71 -1.65
N LEU A 146 15.92 10.01 -0.54
CA LEU A 146 14.87 9.37 0.26
C LEU A 146 14.64 10.23 1.51
N ARG A 147 13.50 10.91 1.57
CA ARG A 147 13.08 11.68 2.75
C ARG A 147 12.42 10.76 3.76
N ILE A 148 12.86 10.83 5.02
CA ILE A 148 12.20 10.19 6.16
C ILE A 148 11.68 11.30 7.07
N ASP A 149 10.35 11.36 7.26
CA ASP A 149 9.72 12.36 8.14
C ASP A 149 8.81 11.74 9.21
N HIS A 150 8.63 12.48 10.29
CA HIS A 150 7.63 12.23 11.31
C HIS A 150 6.97 13.55 11.70
N GLU A 151 5.85 13.84 11.01
CA GLU A 151 5.11 15.09 11.15
C GLU A 151 4.77 15.48 12.60
N PRO A 152 4.30 14.58 13.49
CA PRO A 152 3.99 14.96 14.86
C PRO A 152 5.16 15.52 15.66
N SER A 153 6.41 15.13 15.35
CA SER A 153 7.61 15.68 16.01
C SER A 153 8.34 16.72 15.16
N GLY A 154 7.86 17.01 13.95
CA GLY A 154 8.56 17.87 12.99
C GLY A 154 9.89 17.32 12.47
N PHE A 155 10.22 16.06 12.76
CA PHE A 155 11.46 15.45 12.29
C PHE A 155 11.39 15.22 10.79
N ALA A 156 12.44 15.60 10.07
CA ALA A 156 12.61 15.28 8.66
C ALA A 156 14.10 15.21 8.34
N THR A 157 14.50 14.18 7.59
CA THR A 157 15.85 14.07 7.01
C THR A 157 15.77 13.63 5.57
N ASP A 158 16.61 14.21 4.72
CA ASP A 158 16.77 13.83 3.32
C ASP A 158 18.05 13.03 3.18
N LEU A 159 17.91 11.75 2.86
CA LEU A 159 19.02 10.85 2.64
C LEU A 159 19.39 10.92 1.14
N PRO A 160 20.56 11.48 0.77
CA PRO A 160 20.94 11.59 -0.63
C PRO A 160 21.06 10.20 -1.27
N LEU A 161 20.51 10.05 -2.48
CA LEU A 161 20.60 8.81 -3.23
C LEU A 161 21.91 8.75 -4.02
N GLN A 162 22.67 7.69 -3.81
CA GLN A 162 23.88 7.39 -4.58
C GLN A 162 23.59 6.30 -5.60
N GLN A 163 23.74 6.62 -6.89
CA GLN A 163 23.57 5.62 -7.95
C GLN A 163 24.69 4.59 -7.88
N THR A 164 24.35 3.33 -7.73
CA THR A 164 25.32 2.23 -7.59
C THR A 164 25.54 1.46 -8.90
N GLY A 165 24.60 1.54 -9.83
CA GLY A 165 24.76 0.94 -11.16
C GLY A 165 23.44 0.75 -11.89
N THR A 166 23.51 0.07 -13.04
CA THR A 166 22.36 -0.40 -13.80
C THR A 166 22.35 -1.92 -13.69
N GLY A 167 21.23 -2.51 -13.28
CA GLY A 167 21.13 -3.97 -13.28
C GLY A 167 20.64 -4.50 -14.63
N ASP A 168 20.77 -5.81 -14.80
CA ASP A 168 20.45 -6.50 -16.06
C ASP A 168 18.96 -6.46 -16.43
N ASP A 169 18.10 -6.07 -15.49
CA ASP A 169 16.66 -5.84 -15.69
C ASP A 169 16.33 -4.47 -16.30
N GLY A 170 17.35 -3.64 -16.60
CA GLY A 170 17.16 -2.31 -17.17
C GLY A 170 16.70 -1.25 -16.16
N TRP A 171 16.84 -1.51 -14.86
CA TRP A 171 16.64 -0.53 -13.80
C TRP A 171 17.97 0.02 -13.25
N LEU A 172 17.99 1.31 -12.96
CA LEU A 172 19.08 1.94 -12.18
C LEU A 172 18.88 1.60 -10.71
N ARG A 173 19.96 1.27 -10.00
CA ARG A 173 19.98 1.14 -8.54
C ARG A 173 20.58 2.35 -7.88
N HIS A 174 19.98 2.72 -6.76
CA HIS A 174 20.39 3.80 -5.89
C HIS A 174 20.39 3.32 -4.45
N THR A 175 21.28 3.87 -3.64
CA THR A 175 21.35 3.58 -2.21
C THR A 175 21.16 4.86 -1.41
N ALA A 176 20.35 4.77 -0.36
CA ALA A 176 20.26 5.76 0.71
C ALA A 176 20.75 5.11 2.00
N LYS A 177 21.43 5.88 2.85
CA LYS A 177 21.91 5.42 4.15
C LYS A 177 21.22 6.21 5.25
N LEU A 178 20.55 5.52 6.16
CA LEU A 178 19.93 6.09 7.35
C LEU A 178 20.77 5.69 8.57
N PRO A 179 21.57 6.60 9.14
CA PRO A 179 22.15 6.36 10.46
C PRO A 179 21.02 6.22 11.48
N LEU A 180 20.97 5.09 12.17
CA LEU A 180 19.87 4.79 13.09
C LEU A 180 19.89 5.68 14.33
N ALA A 181 21.08 6.20 14.70
CA ALA A 181 21.27 7.17 15.77
C ALA A 181 20.64 8.55 15.47
N ASP A 182 20.39 8.88 14.19
CA ASP A 182 19.75 10.15 13.82
C ASP A 182 18.24 10.15 14.07
N LEU A 183 17.65 8.98 14.31
CA LEU A 183 16.21 8.87 14.57
C LEU A 183 15.89 9.37 15.99
N PRO A 184 14.98 10.36 16.14
CA PRO A 184 14.63 10.86 17.44
C PRO A 184 13.89 9.78 18.24
N THR A 185 14.36 9.57 19.47
CA THR A 185 13.91 8.48 20.34
C THR A 185 13.04 8.96 21.49
N ASP A 186 12.82 10.27 21.58
CA ASP A 186 11.91 10.92 22.52
C ASP A 186 10.49 10.33 22.40
N GLY A 187 9.88 9.99 23.52
CA GLY A 187 8.51 9.46 23.55
C GLY A 187 8.32 8.06 22.98
N VAL A 188 9.41 7.32 22.69
CA VAL A 188 9.35 5.88 22.40
C VAL A 188 9.20 5.14 23.72
N THR A 189 7.98 4.73 24.03
CA THR A 189 7.63 3.99 25.27
C THR A 189 6.87 2.71 24.93
N PRO A 190 6.82 1.72 25.83
CA PRO A 190 6.03 0.52 25.63
C PRO A 190 4.59 0.83 25.20
N GLY A 191 4.10 0.10 24.19
CA GLY A 191 2.76 0.28 23.61
C GLY A 191 2.61 1.48 22.67
N LYS A 192 3.65 2.31 22.48
CA LYS A 192 3.64 3.40 21.50
C LYS A 192 4.64 3.13 20.37
N THR A 193 4.22 3.46 19.14
CA THR A 193 5.04 3.31 17.95
C THR A 193 5.13 4.65 17.22
N ARG A 194 6.35 5.09 16.94
CA ARG A 194 6.63 6.24 16.10
C ARG A 194 6.71 5.79 14.65
N LYS A 195 5.72 6.17 13.83
CA LYS A 195 5.60 5.74 12.43
C LYS A 195 6.15 6.83 11.52
N TYR A 196 7.22 6.53 10.79
CA TYR A 196 7.81 7.46 9.84
C TYR A 196 7.18 7.34 8.46
N ARG A 197 7.10 8.47 7.77
CA ARG A 197 6.74 8.56 6.37
C ARG A 197 8.03 8.60 5.54
N ALA A 198 8.22 7.60 4.68
CA ALA A 198 9.22 7.66 3.64
C ALA A 198 8.68 8.26 2.32
N LEU A 199 9.41 9.19 1.72
CA LEU A 199 9.11 9.82 0.44
C LEU A 199 10.33 9.76 -0.47
N ILE A 200 10.13 9.38 -1.74
CA ILE A 200 11.13 9.55 -2.79
C ILE A 200 11.02 10.99 -3.27
N VAL A 201 12.13 11.72 -3.21
CA VAL A 201 12.29 13.07 -3.74
C VAL A 201 12.84 12.96 -5.16
N PHE A 202 12.25 13.68 -6.10
CA PHE A 202 12.67 13.69 -7.49
C PHE A 202 13.38 15.00 -7.87
N ALA A 203 14.16 14.95 -8.95
CA ALA A 203 14.88 16.10 -9.48
C ALA A 203 13.98 17.29 -9.87
N ASP A 204 12.72 17.04 -10.22
CA ASP A 204 11.71 18.08 -10.48
C ASP A 204 11.14 18.73 -9.20
N GLY A 205 11.66 18.38 -8.02
CA GLY A 205 11.23 18.89 -6.72
C GLY A 205 9.95 18.24 -6.19
N THR A 206 9.31 17.35 -6.96
CA THR A 206 8.14 16.63 -6.47
C THR A 206 8.54 15.48 -5.55
N THR A 207 7.59 15.04 -4.72
CA THR A 207 7.77 13.88 -3.86
C THR A 207 6.67 12.85 -4.07
N ARG A 208 6.96 11.61 -3.68
CA ARG A 208 6.01 10.51 -3.74
C ARG A 208 6.26 9.56 -2.58
N ARG A 209 5.21 8.91 -2.04
CA ARG A 209 5.37 7.83 -1.06
C ARG A 209 6.30 6.74 -1.59
N ALA A 210 7.33 6.44 -0.82
CA ALA A 210 8.25 5.34 -1.11
C ALA A 210 7.45 4.04 -1.17
N THR A 211 7.40 3.45 -2.36
CA THR A 211 6.62 2.26 -2.67
C THR A 211 7.53 1.06 -2.56
N ASN A 212 7.05 -0.03 -1.95
CA ASN A 212 7.79 -1.28 -1.91
C ASN A 212 7.68 -1.99 -3.26
N GLY A 213 8.82 -2.45 -3.78
CA GLY A 213 8.85 -3.42 -4.86
C GLY A 213 8.36 -4.79 -4.38
N GLU A 214 7.99 -5.66 -5.32
CA GLU A 214 7.37 -6.96 -5.05
C GLU A 214 8.22 -7.86 -4.13
N LYS A 215 9.54 -7.75 -4.24
CA LYS A 215 10.49 -8.63 -3.54
C LYS A 215 10.88 -8.11 -2.16
N LEU A 216 10.51 -6.89 -1.78
CA LEU A 216 10.86 -6.35 -0.47
C LEU A 216 10.30 -7.26 0.63
N ARG A 217 11.11 -7.49 1.66
CA ARG A 217 10.70 -8.16 2.89
C ARG A 217 10.65 -7.16 4.02
N THR A 218 9.61 -7.27 4.85
CA THR A 218 9.56 -6.57 6.13
C THR A 218 10.61 -7.16 7.05
N ASP A 219 11.18 -6.33 7.90
CA ASP A 219 12.23 -6.78 8.82
C ASP A 219 12.23 -5.92 10.08
N VAL A 220 12.91 -6.38 11.12
CA VAL A 220 13.06 -5.70 12.41
C VAL A 220 14.54 -5.61 12.74
N HIS A 221 15.03 -4.37 12.91
CA HIS A 221 16.43 -4.09 13.23
C HIS A 221 16.55 -3.73 14.71
N PRO A 222 17.23 -4.54 15.53
CA PRO A 222 17.45 -4.25 16.94
C PRO A 222 18.22 -2.93 17.12
N LEU A 223 17.87 -2.18 18.17
CA LEU A 223 18.53 -0.94 18.55
C LEU A 223 18.89 -0.98 20.05
N PRO A 224 19.84 -0.14 20.50
CA PRO A 224 20.13 0.01 21.93
C PRO A 224 18.88 0.38 22.75
N ASP A 225 18.94 0.07 24.05
CA ASP A 225 17.93 0.38 25.06
C ASP A 225 16.58 -0.35 24.88
N GLY A 226 16.61 -1.55 24.30
CA GLY A 226 15.40 -2.37 24.10
C GLY A 226 14.43 -1.77 23.07
N ARG A 227 14.97 -1.03 22.10
CA ARG A 227 14.23 -0.48 20.96
C ARG A 227 14.49 -1.30 19.71
N GLU A 228 13.67 -1.07 18.71
CA GLU A 228 13.84 -1.64 17.38
C GLU A 228 13.30 -0.69 16.32
N LEU A 229 13.90 -0.74 15.13
CA LEU A 229 13.33 -0.17 13.92
C LEU A 229 12.68 -1.28 13.10
N ALA A 230 11.35 -1.34 13.13
CA ALA A 230 10.57 -2.24 12.29
C ALA A 230 10.28 -1.59 10.95
N VAL A 231 10.70 -2.21 9.86
CA VAL A 231 10.35 -1.81 8.50
C VAL A 231 9.19 -2.64 8.01
N LEU A 232 8.02 -2.01 7.97
CA LEU A 232 6.74 -2.64 7.64
C LEU A 232 6.15 -2.07 6.36
N THR A 233 5.04 -2.68 5.91
CA THR A 233 4.22 -2.18 4.80
C THR A 233 2.85 -1.73 5.29
N ASP A 234 2.29 -0.70 4.67
CA ASP A 234 0.87 -0.38 4.79
C ASP A 234 0.03 -1.15 3.74
N GLY A 235 -1.31 -1.04 3.83
CA GLY A 235 -2.21 -1.70 2.87
C GLY A 235 -2.09 -1.19 1.43
N ALA A 236 -1.44 -0.05 1.20
CA ALA A 236 -1.14 0.43 -0.15
C ALA A 236 0.21 -0.09 -0.67
N GLY A 237 1.01 -0.78 0.16
CA GLY A 237 2.32 -1.28 -0.23
C GLY A 237 3.43 -0.23 -0.12
N ASN A 238 3.35 0.70 0.84
CA ASN A 238 4.38 1.72 1.05
C ASN A 238 5.38 1.33 2.14
N PHE A 239 6.63 1.77 1.95
CA PHE A 239 7.71 1.66 2.92
C PHE A 239 7.38 2.46 4.18
N THR A 240 7.24 1.76 5.31
CA THR A 240 6.76 2.35 6.56
C THR A 240 7.70 1.95 7.72
N PRO A 241 8.80 2.68 7.92
CA PRO A 241 9.68 2.50 9.08
C PRO A 241 8.96 2.90 10.36
N GLN A 242 9.18 2.13 11.43
CA GLN A 242 8.52 2.31 12.71
C GLN A 242 9.52 2.12 13.84
N LEU A 243 9.77 3.18 14.61
CA LEU A 243 10.59 3.09 15.81
C LEU A 243 9.68 2.78 17.01
N ARG A 244 10.01 1.71 17.73
CA ARG A 244 9.23 1.22 18.88
C ARG A 244 10.14 0.54 19.90
N THR A 245 9.61 0.27 21.09
CA THR A 245 10.22 -0.71 21.98
C THR A 245 10.07 -2.11 21.39
N VAL A 246 10.96 -3.04 21.75
CA VAL A 246 10.86 -4.45 21.31
C VAL A 246 9.45 -4.97 21.58
N GLN A 247 8.85 -5.58 20.56
CA GLN A 247 7.52 -6.19 20.66
C GLN A 247 7.64 -7.70 20.53
N PRO A 248 7.41 -8.48 21.60
CA PRO A 248 7.35 -9.92 21.47
C PRO A 248 6.19 -10.29 20.55
N VAL A 249 6.48 -11.10 19.54
CA VAL A 249 5.49 -11.67 18.63
C VAL A 249 5.42 -13.15 18.97
N VAL A 250 4.24 -13.68 19.26
CA VAL A 250 4.06 -15.13 19.35
C VAL A 250 3.64 -15.63 17.97
N ASP A 251 4.45 -16.48 17.36
CA ASP A 251 4.19 -17.06 16.04
C ASP A 251 3.68 -18.51 16.10
N SER A 252 3.83 -19.16 17.25
CA SER A 252 3.40 -20.54 17.46
C SER A 252 2.87 -20.76 18.86
N VAL A 253 1.80 -21.55 18.93
CA VAL A 253 1.13 -21.94 20.18
C VAL A 253 0.84 -23.43 20.07
N ARG A 254 1.38 -24.23 20.99
CA ARG A 254 1.15 -25.68 21.00
C ARG A 254 1.05 -26.22 22.41
N TRP A 255 0.31 -27.31 22.56
CA TRP A 255 0.37 -28.11 23.78
C TRP A 255 1.56 -29.07 23.68
N SER A 256 2.36 -29.16 24.73
CA SER A 256 3.41 -30.17 24.88
C SER A 256 2.78 -31.54 25.19
N ALA A 257 3.57 -32.61 25.07
CA ALA A 257 3.13 -33.95 25.47
C ALA A 257 2.82 -34.05 26.97
N ASP A 258 3.43 -33.17 27.78
CA ASP A 258 3.26 -33.11 29.24
C ASP A 258 2.09 -32.19 29.64
N GLY A 259 1.36 -31.64 28.67
CA GLY A 259 0.19 -30.79 28.91
C GLY A 259 0.52 -29.34 29.23
N GLU A 260 1.71 -28.84 28.88
CA GLU A 260 2.06 -27.41 28.98
C GLU A 260 1.64 -26.65 27.72
N LEU A 261 1.20 -25.40 27.88
CA LEU A 261 0.96 -24.50 26.76
C LEU A 261 2.26 -23.77 26.41
N GLU A 262 2.89 -24.18 25.32
CA GLU A 262 4.11 -23.56 24.82
C GLU A 262 3.79 -22.45 23.82
N LEU A 263 4.40 -21.28 24.02
CA LEU A 263 4.35 -20.12 23.15
C LEU A 263 5.76 -19.87 22.62
N ALA A 264 5.93 -19.79 21.30
CA ALA A 264 7.21 -19.45 20.67
C ALA A 264 7.07 -18.26 19.73
N GLY A 265 8.19 -17.58 19.49
CA GLY A 265 8.27 -16.30 18.79
C GLY A 265 9.64 -15.66 18.84
#